data_AF-A0A2J8W7A2-F1
#
_entry.id   AF-A0A2J8W7A2-F1
#
_cell.length_a   1.000
_cell.length_b   1.000
_cell.length_c   1.000
_cell.angle_alpha   90.00
_cell.angle_beta   90.00
_cell.angle_gamma   90.00
#
_symmetry.space_group_name_H-M   'P 1'
#
loop_
_entity.id
_entity.type
_entity.pdbx_description
1 polymer ?
#
loop_
_entity_poly.entity_id
_entity_poly.type
_entity_poly.pdbx_seq_one_letter_code
_entity_poly.pdbx_strand_id
1 'polypeptide(L)'
;MRHAKGLDQDTFKICKEYLRPLKKFLRKLHLPRDLPQKKKLKYMKQSLVVLGDHINTFLQHYCRAWEIKHWRKMLWRFVSLFSELEAKQLCRLYKYTK
;
A
#
# COMPACT_ATOMS: atom_id res chain seq x y z
N MET A 1 -7.61 1.74 17.31
CA MET A 1 -7.18 2.48 16.10
C MET A 1 -5.66 2.48 16.06
N ARG A 2 -5.02 1.87 15.05
CA ARG A 2 -3.55 1.80 14.96
C ARG A 2 -3.03 3.19 14.55
N HIS A 3 -2.64 4.00 15.55
CA HIS A 3 -2.08 5.32 15.32
C HIS A 3 -0.85 5.22 14.42
N ALA A 4 -0.88 5.93 13.30
CA ALA A 4 0.20 6.02 12.35
C ALA A 4 1.30 6.95 12.90
N LYS A 5 1.92 6.56 14.03
CA LYS A 5 2.93 7.35 14.74
C LYS A 5 4.16 7.52 13.84
N GLY A 6 4.33 8.71 13.27
CA GLY A 6 5.43 9.07 12.37
C GLY A 6 5.07 9.28 10.89
N LEU A 7 3.79 9.47 10.55
CA LEU A 7 3.39 10.06 9.27
C LEU A 7 3.14 11.55 9.50
N ASP A 8 3.92 12.40 8.85
CA ASP A 8 3.69 13.85 8.88
C ASP A 8 2.31 14.20 8.32
N GLN A 9 1.70 15.29 8.78
CA GLN A 9 0.30 15.59 8.47
C GLN A 9 0.11 15.86 6.97
N ASP A 10 1.09 16.51 6.35
CA ASP A 10 1.15 16.74 4.90
C ASP A 10 1.36 15.44 4.12
N THR A 11 2.29 14.60 4.57
CA THR A 11 2.52 13.26 4.00
C THR A 11 1.26 12.40 4.05
N PHE A 12 0.50 12.47 5.15
CA PHE A 12 -0.77 11.76 5.29
C PHE A 12 -1.83 12.28 4.33
N LYS A 13 -1.88 13.60 4.11
CA LYS A 13 -2.81 14.25 3.17
C LYS A 13 -2.51 13.84 1.73
N ILE A 14 -1.24 13.85 1.35
CA ILE A 14 -0.77 13.41 0.02
C ILE A 14 -1.07 11.92 -0.19
N CYS A 15 -0.72 11.06 0.78
CA CYS A 15 -1.03 9.63 0.72
C CYS A 15 -2.53 9.41 0.57
N LYS A 16 -3.37 10.16 1.30
CA LYS A 16 -4.83 10.02 1.28
C LYS A 16 -5.42 10.43 -0.06
N GLU A 17 -5.01 11.55 -0.63
CA GLU A 17 -5.45 12.00 -1.97
C GLU A 17 -5.00 11.02 -3.05
N TYR A 18 -3.75 10.56 -2.99
CA TYR A 18 -3.21 9.60 -3.95
C TYR A 18 -3.87 8.21 -3.84
N LEU A 19 -4.13 7.76 -2.62
CA LEU A 19 -4.79 6.47 -2.38
C LEU A 19 -6.31 6.56 -2.52
N ARG A 20 -6.88 7.74 -2.73
CA ARG A 20 -8.32 7.95 -2.98
C ARG A 20 -8.84 7.10 -4.14
N PRO A 21 -8.24 7.11 -5.36
CA PRO A 21 -8.61 6.19 -6.44
C PRO A 21 -8.29 4.72 -6.13
N LEU A 22 -7.31 4.48 -5.26
CA LEU A 22 -6.86 3.14 -4.88
C LEU A 22 -7.62 2.55 -3.69
N LYS A 23 -8.57 3.29 -3.10
CA LYS A 23 -9.39 2.86 -1.95
C LYS A 23 -10.10 1.54 -2.22
N LYS A 24 -10.51 1.29 -3.47
CA LYS A 24 -11.09 0.00 -3.91
C LYS A 24 -10.11 -1.17 -3.78
N PHE A 25 -8.83 -0.96 -4.06
CA PHE A 25 -7.78 -1.98 -3.95
C PHE A 25 -7.31 -2.16 -2.50
N LEU A 26 -7.26 -1.07 -1.73
CA LEU A 26 -7.02 -1.13 -0.28
C LEU A 26 -8.09 -1.97 0.42
N ARG A 27 -9.38 -1.78 0.10
CA ARG A 27 -10.46 -2.63 0.61
C ARG A 27 -10.29 -4.09 0.19
N LYS A 28 -9.84 -4.34 -1.04
CA LYS A 28 -9.58 -5.71 -1.54
C LYS A 28 -8.35 -6.37 -0.90
N LEU A 29 -7.49 -5.62 -0.23
CA LEU A 29 -6.41 -6.19 0.60
C LEU A 29 -6.96 -6.78 1.91
N HIS A 30 -8.05 -6.21 2.43
CA HIS A 30 -8.76 -6.69 3.61
C HIS A 30 -10.01 -7.49 3.18
N LEU A 31 -9.79 -8.69 2.64
CA LEU A 31 -10.88 -9.55 2.18
C LEU A 31 -11.61 -10.24 3.36
N PRO A 32 -12.96 -10.25 3.37
CA PRO A 32 -13.74 -10.94 4.41
C PRO A 32 -13.51 -12.45 4.40
N ARG A 33 -13.58 -13.10 5.57
CA ARG A 33 -13.25 -14.52 5.77
C ARG A 33 -14.11 -15.49 4.94
N ASP A 34 -15.28 -15.06 4.46
CA ASP A 34 -16.21 -15.85 3.65
C ASP A 34 -15.81 -16.17 2.20
N LEU A 35 -14.86 -15.44 1.59
CA LEU A 35 -14.48 -15.74 0.20
C LEU A 35 -13.52 -16.95 0.09
N PRO A 36 -13.61 -17.79 -0.97
CA PRO A 36 -12.72 -18.92 -1.19
C PRO A 36 -11.25 -18.49 -1.28
N GLN A 37 -10.36 -19.18 -0.55
CA GLN A 37 -8.94 -18.83 -0.40
C GLN A 37 -8.20 -18.68 -1.75
N LYS A 38 -8.50 -19.53 -2.74
CA LYS A 38 -7.94 -19.43 -4.11
C LYS A 38 -8.29 -18.10 -4.79
N LYS A 39 -9.55 -17.66 -4.74
CA LYS A 39 -9.97 -16.38 -5.34
C LYS A 39 -9.39 -15.20 -4.56
N LYS A 40 -9.36 -15.28 -3.23
CA LYS A 40 -8.74 -14.26 -2.37
C LYS A 40 -7.29 -14.01 -2.72
N LEU A 41 -6.47 -15.06 -2.82
CA LEU A 41 -5.06 -14.93 -3.14
C LEU A 41 -4.84 -14.26 -4.50
N LYS A 42 -5.66 -14.60 -5.51
CA LYS A 42 -5.61 -13.98 -6.84
C LYS A 42 -5.92 -12.48 -6.76
N TYR A 43 -7.00 -12.09 -6.07
CA TYR A 43 -7.39 -10.68 -5.92
C TYR A 43 -6.42 -9.88 -5.05
N MET A 44 -5.89 -10.48 -3.98
CA MET A 44 -4.92 -9.87 -3.10
C MET A 44 -3.61 -9.62 -3.84
N LYS A 45 -3.11 -10.60 -4.61
CA LYS A 45 -1.93 -10.43 -5.48
C LYS A 45 -2.14 -9.31 -6.50
N GLN A 46 -3.25 -9.31 -7.24
CA GLN A 46 -3.56 -8.23 -8.19
C GLN A 46 -3.62 -6.85 -7.52
N SER A 47 -4.32 -6.75 -6.39
CA SER A 47 -4.43 -5.47 -5.67
C SER A 47 -3.07 -5.00 -5.16
N LEU A 48 -2.24 -5.93 -4.68
CA LEU A 48 -0.88 -5.63 -4.22
C LEU A 48 0.03 -5.14 -5.35
N VAL A 49 -0.03 -5.77 -6.53
CA VAL A 49 0.74 -5.33 -7.71
C VAL A 49 0.29 -3.93 -8.13
N VAL A 50 -1.02 -3.70 -8.28
CA VAL A 50 -1.56 -2.39 -8.67
C VAL A 50 -1.17 -1.29 -7.68
N LEU A 51 -1.24 -1.58 -6.37
CA LEU A 51 -0.83 -0.64 -5.32
C LEU A 51 0.67 -0.39 -5.35
N GLY A 52 1.48 -1.44 -5.45
CA GLY A 52 2.93 -1.32 -5.49
C GLY A 52 3.43 -0.57 -6.73
N ASP A 53 2.79 -0.77 -7.87
CA ASP A 53 3.10 -0.09 -9.12
C ASP A 53 2.73 1.39 -9.04
N HIS A 54 1.52 1.71 -8.58
CA HIS A 54 1.10 3.09 -8.31
C HIS A 54 2.06 3.79 -7.33
N ILE A 55 2.38 3.15 -6.20
CA ILE A 55 3.37 3.67 -5.26
C ILE A 55 4.69 3.96 -5.99
N ASN A 56 5.17 3.06 -6.85
CA ASN A 56 6.41 3.26 -7.58
C ASN A 56 6.32 4.43 -8.57
N THR A 57 5.23 4.55 -9.33
CA THR A 57 4.97 5.68 -10.23
C THR A 57 4.94 7.00 -9.46
N PHE A 58 4.27 7.04 -8.31
CA PHE A 58 4.25 8.22 -7.45
C PHE A 58 5.66 8.59 -6.99
N LEU A 59 6.44 7.61 -6.51
CA LEU A 59 7.81 7.82 -6.08
C LEU A 59 8.71 8.32 -7.22
N GLN A 60 8.49 7.87 -8.45
CA GLN A 60 9.26 8.30 -9.61
C GLN A 60 8.87 9.70 -10.11
N HIS A 61 7.59 10.06 -10.07
CA HIS A 61 7.10 11.34 -10.58
C HIS A 61 7.20 12.48 -9.54
N TYR A 62 6.97 12.19 -8.27
CA TYR A 62 6.85 13.21 -7.22
C TYR A 62 8.04 13.24 -6.24
N CYS A 63 8.80 12.15 -6.11
CA CYS A 63 9.89 12.08 -5.12
C CYS A 63 11.26 12.08 -5.79
N ARG A 64 12.22 12.79 -5.19
CA ARG A 64 13.62 12.70 -5.61
C ARG A 64 14.27 11.42 -5.10
N ALA A 65 15.36 10.98 -5.73
CA ALA A 65 16.05 9.72 -5.41
C ALA A 65 16.35 9.52 -3.90
N TRP A 66 16.67 10.60 -3.18
CA TRP A 66 16.92 10.59 -1.74
C TRP A 66 15.64 10.48 -0.89
N GLU A 67 14.51 10.98 -1.38
CA GLU A 67 13.22 10.93 -0.70
C GLU A 67 12.44 9.65 -1.00
N ILE A 68 12.71 8.97 -2.13
CA ILE A 68 12.04 7.73 -2.52
C ILE A 68 12.07 6.70 -1.39
N LYS A 69 13.21 6.58 -0.68
CA LYS A 69 13.36 5.63 0.42
C LYS A 69 12.44 5.96 1.60
N HIS A 70 12.27 7.24 1.91
CA HIS A 70 11.38 7.73 2.96
C HIS A 70 9.91 7.55 2.56
N TRP A 71 9.52 8.06 1.40
CA TRP A 71 8.14 7.98 0.90
C TRP A 71 7.68 6.55 0.67
N ARG A 72 8.55 5.67 0.19
CA ARG A 72 8.24 4.25 0.08
C ARG A 72 7.85 3.67 1.43
N LYS A 73 8.62 3.96 2.48
CA LYS A 73 8.30 3.52 3.85
C LYS A 73 6.98 4.11 4.33
N MET A 74 6.72 5.39 4.06
CA MET A 74 5.48 6.07 4.44
C MET A 74 4.24 5.49 3.74
N LEU A 75 4.29 5.33 2.43
CA LEU A 75 3.20 4.77 1.62
C LEU A 75 2.88 3.34 2.01
N TRP A 76 3.90 2.47 2.14
CA TRP A 76 3.68 1.10 2.60
C TRP A 76 3.14 1.04 4.03
N ARG A 77 3.54 1.98 4.90
CA ARG A 77 2.99 2.09 6.25
C ARG A 77 1.53 2.51 6.22
N PHE A 78 1.16 3.45 5.37
CA PHE A 78 -0.23 3.81 5.17
C PHE A 78 -1.06 2.65 4.62
N VAL A 79 -0.57 1.93 3.60
CA VAL A 79 -1.24 0.75 3.04
C VAL A 79 -1.40 -0.36 4.10
N SER A 80 -0.42 -0.53 4.99
CA SER A 80 -0.50 -1.47 6.11
C SER A 80 -1.57 -1.13 7.16
N LEU A 81 -2.12 0.10 7.16
CA LEU A 81 -3.29 0.42 7.99
C LEU A 81 -4.57 -0.22 7.47
N PHE A 82 -4.61 -0.54 6.17
CA PHE A 82 -5.75 -1.17 5.49
C PHE A 82 -5.54 -2.68 5.28
N SER A 83 -4.45 -3.24 5.79
CA SER A 83 -4.13 -4.66 5.70
C SER A 83 -3.78 -5.19 7.08
N GLU A 84 -3.95 -6.49 7.30
CA GLU A 84 -3.44 -7.14 8.50
C GLU A 84 -1.91 -7.25 8.47
N LEU A 85 -1.31 -7.13 7.28
CA LEU A 85 0.13 -7.23 7.04
C LEU A 85 0.86 -5.92 7.29
N GLU A 86 2.07 -6.01 7.84
CA GLU A 86 2.94 -4.86 8.00
C GLU A 86 3.52 -4.35 6.67
N ALA A 87 3.91 -3.07 6.64
CA ALA A 87 4.57 -2.43 5.50
C ALA A 87 5.74 -3.25 4.91
N LYS A 88 6.56 -3.86 5.79
CA LYS A 88 7.68 -4.71 5.39
C LYS A 88 7.20 -5.99 4.68
N GLN A 89 6.16 -6.63 5.20
CA GLN A 89 5.60 -7.86 4.63
C GLN A 89 4.97 -7.58 3.28
N LEU A 90 4.20 -6.49 3.15
CA LEU A 90 3.60 -6.06 1.89
C LEU A 90 4.67 -5.75 0.83
N CYS A 91 5.74 -5.04 1.22
CA CYS A 91 6.85 -4.74 0.32
C CYS A 91 7.60 -6.01 -0.14
N ARG A 92 7.79 -7.00 0.74
CA ARG A 92 8.34 -8.32 0.39
C ARG A 92 7.42 -9.09 -0.55
N LEU A 93 6.12 -9.13 -0.27
CA LEU A 93 5.13 -9.78 -1.12
C LEU A 93 5.08 -9.14 -2.50
N TYR A 94 5.14 -7.82 -2.60
CA TYR A 94 5.19 -7.12 -3.88
C TYR A 94 6.43 -7.53 -4.69
N LYS A 95 7.60 -7.57 -4.05
CA LYS A 95 8.84 -8.05 -4.67
C LYS A 95 8.78 -9.52 -5.13
N TYR A 96 8.00 -10.36 -4.46
CA TYR A 96 7.83 -11.77 -4.84
C TYR A 96 6.75 -11.97 -5.91
N THR A 97 5.85 -11.00 -6.08
CA THR A 97 4.76 -11.05 -7.05
C THR A 97 5.16 -10.44 -8.40
N LYS A 98 6.24 -9.65 -8.44
CA LYS A 98 6.87 -9.11 -9.64
C LYS A 98 8.05 -9.98 -10.03
#